data_AF-A0A3M1F8I6-F1
#
_entry.id   AF-A0A3M1F8I6-F1
#
_cell.length_a   1.000
_cell.length_b   1.000
_cell.length_c   1.000
_cell.angle_alpha   90.00
_cell.angle_beta   90.00
_cell.angle_gamma   90.00
#
_symmetry.space_group_name_H-M   'P 1'
#
loop_
_entity.id
_entity.type
_entity.pdbx_description
1 polymer ?
#
loop_
_entity_poly.entity_id
_entity_poly.type
_entity_poly.pdbx_seq_one_letter_code
_entity_poly.pdbx_strand_id
1 'polypeptide(L)'
;MSMMPLDERFPTRAELIELYAARSGRDLSHVRFYHALSLYRVTVIIAQIYIRYVRGQTQDQRFAGFGPRIPAAAQAALDVALGAA
;
A
#
# COMPACT_ATOMS: atom_id res chain seq x y z
N MET A 1 -5.61 -14.09 8.26
CA MET A 1 -5.38 -12.63 8.12
C MET A 1 -6.57 -11.96 8.75
N SER A 2 -6.38 -11.12 9.77
CA SER A 2 -7.46 -10.25 10.23
C SER A 2 -7.63 -9.19 9.16
N MET A 3 -8.74 -9.25 8.41
CA MET A 3 -9.11 -8.18 7.50
C MET A 3 -9.50 -6.96 8.34
N MET A 4 -9.23 -5.75 7.85
CA MET A 4 -9.75 -4.56 8.52
C MET A 4 -11.27 -4.73 8.66
N PRO A 5 -11.88 -4.52 9.84
CA PRO A 5 -13.32 -4.65 9.97
C PRO A 5 -13.98 -3.65 9.00
N LEU A 6 -14.83 -4.16 8.11
CA LEU A 6 -15.56 -3.37 7.12
C LEU A 6 -17.00 -3.11 7.56
N ASP A 7 -17.29 -3.30 8.85
CA ASP A 7 -18.60 -2.99 9.39
C ASP A 7 -18.77 -1.48 9.60
N GLU A 8 -20.03 -1.06 9.75
CA GLU A 8 -20.47 0.34 9.81
C GLU A 8 -19.85 1.15 10.97
N ARG A 9 -19.16 0.49 11.92
CA ARG A 9 -18.49 1.18 13.03
C ARG A 9 -17.17 1.80 12.61
N PHE A 10 -16.64 1.47 11.44
CA PHE A 10 -15.38 1.99 10.94
C PHE A 10 -15.61 2.93 9.76
N PRO A 11 -14.96 4.11 9.75
CA PRO A 11 -15.07 5.04 8.64
C PRO A 11 -14.49 4.43 7.36
N THR A 12 -15.17 4.69 6.27
CA THR A 12 -14.66 4.52 4.92
C THR A 12 -13.41 5.37 4.70
N ARG A 13 -12.67 5.10 3.62
CA ARG A 13 -11.50 5.90 3.26
C ARG A 13 -11.83 7.37 3.02
N ALA A 14 -13.00 7.65 2.41
CA ALA A 14 -13.46 9.02 2.16
C ALA A 14 -13.73 9.75 3.49
N GLU A 15 -14.47 9.13 4.40
CA GLU A 15 -14.75 9.68 5.73
C GLU A 15 -13.47 9.91 6.54
N LEU A 16 -12.49 9.00 6.46
CA LEU A 16 -11.17 9.18 7.10
C LEU A 16 -10.42 10.40 6.56
N ILE A 17 -10.44 10.60 5.23
CA ILE A 17 -9.81 11.74 4.57
C ILE A 17 -10.48 13.04 5.04
N GLU A 18 -11.81 13.08 5.05
CA GLU A 18 -12.57 14.25 5.49
C GLU A 18 -12.32 14.57 6.97
N LEU A 19 -12.38 13.56 7.85
CA LEU A 19 -12.09 13.72 9.28
C LEU A 19 -10.67 14.26 9.51
N TYR A 20 -9.69 13.74 8.77
CA TYR A 20 -8.31 14.22 8.87
C TYR A 20 -8.16 15.65 8.35
N ALA A 21 -8.78 15.98 7.21
CA ALA A 21 -8.74 17.33 6.65
C ALA A 21 -9.37 18.34 7.62
N ALA A 22 -10.54 18.04 8.17
CA ALA A 22 -11.24 18.89 9.12
C ALA A 22 -10.43 19.14 10.41
N ARG A 23 -9.76 18.11 10.93
CA ARG A 23 -8.94 18.24 12.15
C ARG A 23 -7.59 18.92 11.92
N SER A 24 -6.98 18.68 10.76
CA SER A 24 -5.61 19.14 10.48
C SER A 24 -5.54 20.46 9.73
N GLY A 25 -6.64 20.92 9.12
CA GLY A 25 -6.69 22.09 8.26
C GLY A 25 -5.91 21.94 6.95
N ARG A 26 -5.45 20.72 6.60
CA ARG A 26 -4.66 20.45 5.39
C ARG A 26 -5.56 20.24 4.19
N ASP A 27 -5.17 20.82 3.05
CA ASP A 27 -5.76 20.47 1.76
C ASP A 27 -5.32 19.06 1.35
N LEU A 28 -6.31 18.20 1.10
CA LEU A 28 -6.13 16.81 0.68
C LEU A 28 -6.63 16.55 -0.75
N SER A 29 -6.84 17.59 -1.55
CA SER A 29 -7.21 17.50 -2.97
C SER A 29 -6.34 16.52 -3.78
N HIS A 30 -5.06 16.37 -3.40
CA HIS A 30 -4.09 15.49 -4.05
C HIS A 30 -3.74 14.21 -3.27
N VAL A 31 -4.54 13.80 -2.29
CA VAL A 31 -4.27 12.62 -1.44
C VAL A 31 -4.09 11.32 -2.24
N ARG A 32 -4.74 11.20 -3.41
CA ARG A 32 -4.61 10.03 -4.31
C ARG A 32 -3.16 9.80 -4.76
N PHE A 33 -2.41 10.88 -5.04
CA PHE A 33 -0.99 10.77 -5.40
C PHE A 33 -0.18 10.11 -4.28
N TYR A 34 -0.38 10.56 -3.03
CA TYR A 34 0.32 10.01 -1.87
C TYR A 34 -0.08 8.57 -1.58
N HIS A 35 -1.35 8.21 -1.85
CA HIS A 35 -1.81 6.83 -1.73
C HIS A 35 -1.12 5.90 -2.73
N ALA A 36 -1.11 6.27 -4.02
CA ALA A 36 -0.41 5.53 -5.07
C ALA A 36 1.09 5.41 -4.79
N LEU A 37 1.74 6.53 -4.41
CA LEU A 37 3.16 6.54 -4.04
C LEU A 37 3.46 5.61 -2.85
N SER A 38 2.57 5.56 -1.87
CA SER A 38 2.74 4.68 -0.70
C SER A 38 2.65 3.20 -1.07
N LEU A 39 1.71 2.81 -1.94
CA LEU A 39 1.63 1.44 -2.46
C LEU A 39 2.86 1.08 -3.30
N TYR A 40 3.32 2.01 -4.14
CA TYR A 40 4.55 1.80 -4.90
C TYR A 40 5.77 1.65 -3.99
N ARG A 41 5.88 2.45 -2.92
CA ARG A 41 6.96 2.29 -1.91
C ARG A 41 6.92 0.91 -1.26
N VAL A 42 5.73 0.38 -0.94
CA VAL A 42 5.60 -0.99 -0.42
C VAL A 42 6.07 -2.02 -1.45
N THR A 43 5.73 -1.84 -2.72
CA THR A 43 6.23 -2.69 -3.82
C THR A 43 7.76 -2.71 -3.87
N VAL A 44 8.39 -1.53 -3.77
CA VAL A 44 9.86 -1.40 -3.73
C VAL A 44 10.45 -2.11 -2.50
N ILE A 45 9.83 -1.98 -1.32
CA ILE A 45 10.30 -2.66 -0.10
C ILE A 45 10.25 -4.19 -0.28
N ILE A 46 9.15 -4.73 -0.84
CA ILE A 46 8.99 -6.15 -1.13
C ILE A 46 10.08 -6.61 -2.11
N ALA A 47 10.32 -5.86 -3.19
CA ALA A 47 11.35 -6.17 -4.17
C ALA A 47 12.77 -6.16 -3.57
N GLN A 48 13.07 -5.18 -2.71
CA GLN A 48 14.35 -5.08 -2.00
C GLN A 48 14.57 -6.23 -1.00
N ILE A 49 13.52 -6.71 -0.34
CA ILE A 49 13.62 -7.90 0.53
C ILE A 49 13.86 -9.15 -0.33
N TYR A 50 13.11 -9.32 -1.41
CA TYR A 50 13.21 -10.47 -2.29
C TYR A 50 14.61 -10.58 -2.95
N ILE A 51 15.17 -9.48 -3.47
CA ILE A 51 16.49 -9.54 -4.11
C ILE A 51 17.60 -9.88 -3.12
N ARG A 52 17.49 -9.46 -1.85
CA ARG A 52 18.42 -9.84 -0.78
C ARG A 52 18.33 -11.34 -0.47
N TYR A 53 17.12 -11.90 -0.48
CA TYR A 53 16.92 -13.34 -0.33
C TYR A 53 17.52 -14.13 -1.51
N VAL A 54 17.23 -13.71 -2.75
CA VAL A 54 17.78 -14.36 -3.97
C VAL A 54 19.31 -14.33 -4.00
N ARG A 55 19.92 -13.27 -3.46
CA ARG A 55 21.39 -13.12 -3.35
C ARG A 55 22.01 -13.87 -2.17
N GLY A 56 21.22 -14.56 -1.36
CA GLY A 56 21.70 -15.24 -0.15
C GLY A 56 22.15 -14.30 0.98
N GLN A 57 21.81 -13.01 0.90
CA GLN A 57 22.10 -12.03 1.95
C GLN A 57 21.16 -12.16 3.16
N THR A 58 20.08 -12.93 3.01
CA THR A 58 19.20 -13.41 4.07
C THR A 58 18.71 -14.81 3.73
N GLN A 59 18.48 -15.65 4.75
CA GLN A 59 18.08 -17.06 4.59
C GLN A 59 16.63 -17.33 5.02
N ASP A 60 15.87 -16.27 5.35
CA ASP A 60 14.48 -16.43 5.78
C ASP A 60 13.59 -16.86 4.61
N GLN A 61 13.12 -18.10 4.66
CA GLN A 61 12.31 -18.72 3.62
C GLN A 61 10.96 -18.02 3.41
N ARG A 62 10.49 -17.21 4.37
CA ARG A 62 9.27 -16.40 4.21
C ARG A 62 9.39 -15.40 3.06
N PHE A 63 10.62 -15.01 2.70
CA PHE A 63 10.87 -14.05 1.62
C PHE A 63 10.87 -14.67 0.22
N ALA A 64 10.95 -16.00 0.09
CA ALA A 64 10.81 -16.67 -1.20
C ALA A 64 9.49 -16.30 -1.91
N GLY A 65 8.41 -16.18 -1.12
CA GLY A 65 7.08 -15.82 -1.61
C GLY A 65 6.90 -14.34 -1.98
N PHE A 66 7.92 -13.50 -1.81
CA PHE A 66 7.79 -12.06 -2.11
C PHE A 66 7.96 -11.76 -3.59
N GLY A 67 8.79 -12.51 -4.33
CA GLY A 67 8.98 -12.32 -5.77
C GLY A 67 7.66 -12.33 -6.55
N PRO A 68 6.83 -13.38 -6.43
CA PRO A 68 5.54 -13.46 -7.10
C PRO A 68 4.52 -12.37 -6.68
N ARG A 69 4.74 -11.69 -5.54
CA ARG A 69 3.82 -10.65 -5.04
C ARG A 69 4.13 -9.25 -5.58
N ILE A 70 5.34 -9.04 -6.14
CA ILE A 70 5.76 -7.73 -6.67
C ILE A 70 4.79 -7.22 -7.75
N PRO A 71 4.38 -8.01 -8.76
CA PRO A 71 3.46 -7.52 -9.79
C PRO A 71 2.10 -7.12 -9.24
N ALA A 72 1.53 -7.91 -8.31
CA ALA A 72 0.25 -7.60 -7.69
C ALA A 72 0.28 -6.30 -6.86
N ALA A 73 1.37 -6.08 -6.11
CA ALA A 73 1.56 -4.84 -5.36
C ALA A 73 1.74 -3.62 -6.29
N ALA A 74 2.47 -3.80 -7.39
CA ALA A 74 2.64 -2.76 -8.41
C ALA A 74 1.31 -2.39 -9.09
N GLN A 75 0.49 -3.41 -9.40
CA GLN A 75 -0.82 -3.20 -10.01
C GLN A 75 -1.75 -2.40 -9.09
N ALA A 76 -1.80 -2.74 -7.80
CA ALA A 76 -2.59 -1.97 -6.83
C ALA A 76 -2.19 -0.48 -6.77
N ALA A 77 -0.89 -0.18 -6.88
CA ALA A 77 -0.42 1.21 -6.96
C ALA A 77 -0.88 1.91 -8.24
N LEU A 78 -0.84 1.19 -9.37
CA LEU A 78 -1.27 1.69 -10.68
C LEU A 78 -2.77 1.98 -10.71
N ASP A 79 -3.60 1.08 -10.18
CA ASP A 79 -5.05 1.23 -10.14
C ASP A 79 -5.45 2.49 -9.37
N VAL A 80 -4.81 2.75 -8.22
CA VAL A 80 -5.00 3.98 -7.45
C VAL A 80 -4.52 5.22 -8.21
N ALA A 81 -3.40 5.13 -8.94
CA ALA A 81 -2.88 6.26 -9.71
C ALA A 81 -3.85 6.66 -10.83
N LEU A 82 -4.42 5.68 -11.53
CA LEU A 82 -5.36 5.86 -12.64
C LEU A 82 -6.80 6.13 -12.19
N GLY A 83 -7.12 5.93 -10.90
CA GLY A 83 -8.47 6.10 -10.37
C GLY A 83 -9.42 4.95 -10.73
N ALA A 84 -8.88 3.75 -10.95
CA ALA A 84 -9.63 2.54 -11.25
C ALA A 84 -10.03 1.72 -10.00
N ALA A 85 -9.82 2.28 -8.80
CA ALA A 85 -9.99 1.64 -7.49
C ALA A 85 -10.87 2.48 -6.56
#